data_AF-A0A7Y1V417-F1
#
_entry.id   AF-A0A7Y1V417-F1
#
_cell.length_a   1.000
_cell.length_b   1.000
_cell.length_c   1.000
_cell.angle_alpha   90.00
_cell.angle_beta   90.00
_cell.angle_gamma   90.00
#
_symmetry.space_group_name_H-M   'P 1'
#
loop_
_entity.id
_entity.type
_entity.pdbx_description
1 polymer ?
#
loop_
_entity_poly.entity_id
_entity_poly.type
_entity_poly.pdbx_seq_one_letter_code
_entity_poly.pdbx_strand_id
1 'polypeptide(L)'
;MREIFYTGLLIVVIVLLSSCSPAGGEDPGHEFMPDMFHSTAYEANLYDYYYYNTWGDEDTYKQYAMPRLPVKGTIPRGYAGMHQSMTDVDMRHFDAMPISGHVPYYYEDTEEERTRAGEEIRSNPFPISSAGLASGKKLYDIFCGICHGEAGDGLGYLVRDDGGVYPAAPANFLLPELVAASEGRYYHSIMHGKNVMGSYADKLSYEERWQVIHYIRALQAKNEKLQYDEEGNTLNSSAVALADWSKEATAMMDEVPHEGMMDGEQKMDDADETAPAQDH
;
A
#
# COMPACT_ATOMS: atom_id res chain seq x y z
N MET A 1 -50.99 11.85 53.30
CA MET A 1 -49.72 12.60 53.16
C MET A 1 -48.50 11.72 53.45
N ARG A 2 -48.44 10.99 54.58
CA ARG A 2 -47.29 10.14 54.92
C ARG A 2 -47.01 9.01 53.90
N GLU A 3 -48.06 8.32 53.44
CA GLU A 3 -47.93 7.23 52.45
C GLU A 3 -47.48 7.74 51.06
N ILE A 4 -47.91 8.93 50.65
CA ILE A 4 -47.51 9.57 49.38
C ILE A 4 -46.03 9.99 49.45
N PHE A 5 -45.54 10.39 50.62
CA PHE A 5 -44.15 10.72 50.84
C PHE A 5 -43.24 9.50 50.74
N TYR A 6 -43.63 8.36 51.32
CA TYR A 6 -42.85 7.13 51.22
C TYR A 6 -42.86 6.51 49.82
N THR A 7 -43.98 6.57 49.09
CA THR A 7 -44.01 6.13 47.69
C THR A 7 -43.17 7.04 46.79
N GLY A 8 -43.19 8.36 47.01
CA GLY A 8 -42.31 9.30 46.32
C GLY A 8 -40.83 9.02 46.59
N LEU A 9 -40.46 8.77 47.86
CA LEU A 9 -39.09 8.41 48.24
C LEU A 9 -38.63 7.11 47.56
N LEU A 10 -39.50 6.09 47.52
CA LEU A 10 -39.21 4.81 46.87
C LEU A 10 -38.93 5.00 45.37
N ILE A 11 -39.74 5.80 44.68
CA ILE A 11 -39.55 6.10 43.25
C ILE A 11 -38.22 6.82 43.03
N VAL A 12 -37.88 7.80 43.88
CA VAL A 12 -36.58 8.51 43.79
C VAL A 12 -35.41 7.54 43.98
N VAL A 13 -35.49 6.63 44.95
CA VAL A 13 -34.45 5.62 45.19
C VAL A 13 -34.30 4.66 44.00
N ILE A 14 -35.42 4.23 43.39
CA ILE A 14 -35.39 3.37 42.20
C ILE A 14 -34.75 4.11 41.02
N VAL A 15 -35.09 5.39 40.80
CA VAL A 15 -34.50 6.21 39.74
C VAL A 15 -32.99 6.39 39.95
N LEU A 16 -32.54 6.63 41.20
CA LEU A 16 -31.12 6.78 41.53
C LEU A 16 -30.32 5.48 41.35
N LEU A 17 -30.94 4.31 41.57
CA LEU A 17 -30.29 3.02 41.35
C LEU A 17 -30.25 2.62 39.87
N SER A 18 -31.22 3.09 39.06
CA SER A 18 -31.26 2.83 37.62
C SER A 18 -30.44 3.84 36.79
N SER A 19 -30.01 4.98 37.35
CA SER A 19 -29.22 5.97 36.61
C SER A 19 -27.74 5.63 36.46
N CYS A 20 -27.30 4.51 37.04
CA CYS A 20 -25.94 3.98 36.90
C CYS A 20 -26.03 2.59 36.28
N SER A 21 -26.43 2.50 35.02
CA SER A 21 -26.26 1.26 34.26
C SER A 21 -24.80 1.13 33.82
N PRO A 22 -24.17 -0.04 34.01
CA PRO A 22 -22.89 -0.32 33.35
C PRO A 22 -23.11 -0.42 31.83
N ALA A 23 -22.06 -0.15 31.06
CA ALA A 23 -22.06 -0.43 29.62
C ALA A 23 -22.43 -1.90 29.38
N GLY A 24 -23.26 -2.17 28.37
CA GLY A 24 -23.70 -3.52 28.07
C GLY A 24 -24.60 -3.63 26.84
N GLY A 25 -24.37 -4.66 26.03
CA GLY A 25 -25.13 -4.87 24.80
C GLY A 25 -25.00 -3.70 23.84
N GLU A 26 -26.12 -3.05 23.54
CA GLU A 26 -26.22 -1.87 22.67
C GLU A 26 -26.05 -0.53 23.41
N ASP A 27 -25.83 -0.55 24.73
CA ASP A 27 -25.61 0.64 25.54
C ASP A 27 -24.10 0.85 25.79
N PRO A 28 -23.46 1.89 25.20
CA PRO A 28 -22.07 2.20 25.46
C PRO A 28 -21.80 2.66 26.90
N GLY A 29 -22.85 2.94 27.69
CA GLY A 29 -22.77 3.39 29.07
C GLY A 29 -22.64 4.90 29.19
N HIS A 30 -22.16 5.36 30.35
CA HIS A 30 -22.02 6.77 30.67
C HIS A 30 -20.56 7.20 30.72
N GLU A 31 -20.27 8.36 30.14
CA GLU A 31 -18.94 8.96 30.14
C GLU A 31 -18.85 10.06 31.20
N PHE A 32 -17.83 9.96 32.06
CA PHE A 32 -17.62 10.94 33.14
C PHE A 32 -17.04 12.28 32.63
N MET A 33 -16.31 12.27 31.49
CA MET A 33 -15.63 13.44 30.92
C MET A 33 -15.56 13.36 29.37
N PRO A 34 -16.69 13.51 28.66
CA PRO A 34 -16.77 13.30 27.20
C PRO A 34 -15.82 14.20 26.39
N ASP A 35 -15.54 15.41 26.87
CA ASP A 35 -14.64 16.38 26.22
C ASP A 35 -13.18 15.90 26.07
N MET A 36 -12.79 14.86 26.81
CA MET A 36 -11.45 14.26 26.75
C MET A 36 -11.41 12.94 25.94
N PHE A 37 -12.57 12.33 25.70
CA PHE A 37 -12.68 11.08 24.95
C PHE A 37 -12.98 11.34 23.47
N HIS A 38 -13.69 12.43 23.20
CA HIS A 38 -14.04 12.81 21.84
C HIS A 38 -13.04 13.80 21.25
N SER A 39 -12.37 13.39 20.18
CA SER A 39 -11.39 14.25 19.51
C SER A 39 -12.08 15.46 18.89
N THR A 40 -11.64 16.66 19.28
CA THR A 40 -12.04 17.91 18.60
C THR A 40 -11.45 17.99 17.18
N ALA A 41 -10.35 17.28 16.93
CA ALA A 41 -9.77 17.10 15.61
C ALA A 41 -10.58 16.09 14.77
N TYR A 42 -10.55 16.27 13.45
CA TYR A 42 -11.14 15.33 12.52
C TYR A 42 -10.21 14.12 12.31
N GLU A 43 -10.65 12.95 12.77
CA GLU A 43 -9.92 11.70 12.58
C GLU A 43 -10.41 10.95 11.33
N ALA A 44 -9.48 10.26 10.66
CA ALA A 44 -9.81 9.53 9.44
C ALA A 44 -10.69 8.30 9.74
N ASN A 45 -11.81 8.19 9.02
CA ASN A 45 -12.80 7.10 9.16
C ASN A 45 -13.48 7.00 10.53
N LEU A 46 -13.46 8.08 11.33
CA LEU A 46 -14.13 8.12 12.63
C LEU A 46 -15.16 9.24 12.65
N TYR A 47 -16.36 8.93 13.14
CA TYR A 47 -17.40 9.91 13.41
C TYR A 47 -17.64 9.98 14.91
N ASP A 48 -17.13 11.03 15.53
CA ASP A 48 -17.02 11.14 16.99
C ASP A 48 -17.62 12.45 17.53
N TYR A 49 -18.71 12.91 16.89
CA TYR A 49 -19.40 14.11 17.35
C TYR A 49 -20.09 13.87 18.70
N TYR A 50 -19.91 14.78 19.65
CA TYR A 50 -20.47 14.69 21.00
C TYR A 50 -21.32 15.91 21.34
N TYR A 51 -22.29 15.72 22.25
CA TYR A 51 -23.30 16.73 22.57
C TYR A 51 -22.72 18.04 23.13
N TYR A 52 -21.63 17.97 23.90
CA TYR A 52 -21.00 19.15 24.49
C TYR A 52 -20.00 19.86 23.55
N ASN A 53 -19.94 19.47 22.27
CA ASN A 53 -19.02 20.09 21.32
C ASN A 53 -19.37 21.57 21.09
N THR A 54 -18.41 22.45 21.38
CA THR A 54 -18.56 23.91 21.19
C THR A 54 -17.88 24.45 19.93
N TRP A 55 -17.23 23.59 19.15
CA TRP A 55 -16.36 23.96 18.03
C TRP A 55 -17.05 23.90 16.65
N GLY A 56 -18.29 23.42 16.59
CA GLY A 56 -19.10 23.40 15.37
C GLY A 56 -20.41 22.63 15.54
N ASP A 57 -21.27 22.72 14.53
CA ASP A 57 -22.46 21.88 14.43
C ASP A 57 -22.11 20.46 13.92
N GLU A 58 -23.03 19.53 14.19
CA GLU A 58 -22.90 18.12 13.85
C GLU A 58 -22.71 17.91 12.34
N ASP A 59 -23.46 18.65 11.51
CA ASP A 59 -23.42 18.55 10.06
C ASP A 59 -22.06 18.98 9.50
N THR A 60 -21.51 20.07 10.05
CA THR A 60 -20.18 20.59 9.73
C THR A 60 -19.12 19.57 10.13
N TYR A 61 -19.19 19.01 11.33
CA TYR A 61 -18.23 17.98 11.77
C TYR A 61 -18.25 16.78 10.83
N LYS A 62 -19.45 16.29 10.50
CA LYS A 62 -19.65 15.17 9.57
C LYS A 62 -19.03 15.44 8.20
N GLN A 63 -19.19 16.66 7.66
CA GLN A 63 -18.63 17.04 6.37
C GLN A 63 -17.09 17.01 6.34
N TYR A 64 -16.43 17.32 7.46
CA TYR A 64 -14.97 17.38 7.54
C TYR A 64 -14.33 16.07 8.03
N ALA A 65 -15.03 15.26 8.83
CA ALA A 65 -14.57 13.95 9.27
C ALA A 65 -14.58 12.89 8.16
N MET A 66 -15.39 13.06 7.12
CA MET A 66 -15.43 12.12 5.99
C MET A 66 -14.20 12.24 5.08
N PRO A 67 -13.58 11.12 4.66
CA PRO A 67 -12.52 11.11 3.66
C PRO A 67 -12.96 11.76 2.36
N ARG A 68 -12.08 12.57 1.75
CA ARG A 68 -12.33 13.26 0.48
C ARG A 68 -11.41 12.72 -0.60
N LEU A 69 -11.87 12.79 -1.84
CA LEU A 69 -11.02 12.48 -2.98
C LEU A 69 -9.99 13.60 -3.17
N PRO A 70 -8.72 13.25 -3.46
CA PRO A 70 -7.73 14.24 -3.89
C PRO A 70 -8.12 14.86 -5.23
N VAL A 71 -7.58 16.04 -5.53
CA VAL A 71 -7.80 16.70 -6.82
C VAL A 71 -7.23 15.84 -7.94
N LYS A 72 -7.97 15.69 -9.05
CA LYS A 72 -7.52 14.87 -10.19
C LYS A 72 -6.16 15.35 -10.70
N GLY A 73 -5.21 14.42 -10.86
CA GLY A 73 -3.87 14.69 -11.37
C GLY A 73 -2.84 15.08 -10.31
N THR A 74 -3.19 15.15 -9.03
CA THR A 74 -2.19 15.33 -7.97
C THR A 74 -1.34 14.08 -7.80
N ILE A 75 -0.03 14.24 -7.81
CA ILE A 75 0.94 13.16 -7.54
C ILE A 75 1.51 13.39 -6.14
N PRO A 76 1.31 12.47 -5.18
CA PRO A 76 1.90 12.58 -3.85
C PRO A 76 3.43 12.49 -3.94
N ARG A 77 4.14 13.14 -3.01
CA ARG A 77 5.60 13.01 -2.92
C ARG A 77 5.99 11.66 -2.32
N GLY A 78 6.84 10.94 -3.03
CA GLY A 78 7.46 9.67 -2.62
C GLY A 78 7.64 8.73 -3.80
N TYR A 79 8.62 7.79 -3.77
CA TYR A 79 8.86 6.64 -4.68
C TYR A 79 8.12 6.83 -6.00
N ALA A 80 8.53 7.91 -6.68
CA ALA A 80 8.25 8.07 -8.08
C ALA A 80 8.99 6.89 -8.69
N GLY A 81 8.22 5.92 -9.17
CA GLY A 81 8.73 4.61 -9.55
C GLY A 81 10.00 4.79 -10.35
N MET A 82 11.03 4.01 -10.00
CA MET A 82 12.24 3.90 -10.80
C MET A 82 11.82 3.41 -12.18
N HIS A 83 11.48 4.35 -13.06
CA HIS A 83 11.40 4.10 -14.48
C HIS A 83 12.85 3.89 -14.91
N GLN A 84 13.19 2.65 -15.20
CA GLN A 84 14.52 2.24 -15.60
C GLN A 84 15.10 3.17 -16.67
N SER A 85 16.17 3.87 -16.31
CA SER A 85 17.37 3.87 -17.13
C SER A 85 18.42 3.12 -16.33
N MET A 86 18.67 1.85 -16.71
CA MET A 86 19.72 1.02 -16.10
C MET A 86 21.14 1.58 -16.39
N THR A 87 21.27 2.73 -17.04
CA THR A 87 22.56 3.34 -17.34
C THR A 87 22.93 4.52 -16.43
N ASP A 88 22.01 5.06 -15.64
CA ASP A 88 22.26 6.27 -14.82
C ASP A 88 21.51 6.23 -13.48
N VAL A 89 21.76 5.21 -12.67
CA VAL A 89 21.12 5.12 -11.36
C VAL A 89 21.96 5.85 -10.32
N ASP A 90 21.63 7.11 -10.04
CA ASP A 90 22.01 7.76 -8.79
C ASP A 90 21.17 7.17 -7.64
N MET A 91 21.58 5.99 -7.18
CA MET A 91 20.99 5.28 -6.04
C MET A 91 21.25 5.98 -4.68
N ARG A 92 22.03 7.08 -4.64
CA ARG A 92 22.61 7.58 -3.38
C ARG A 92 21.75 8.59 -2.62
N HIS A 93 20.56 8.93 -3.11
CA HIS A 93 19.73 9.99 -2.50
C HIS A 93 18.38 9.53 -1.91
N PHE A 94 18.12 8.22 -1.79
CA PHE A 94 16.81 7.70 -1.35
C PHE A 94 16.78 7.00 0.00
N ASP A 95 17.83 7.12 0.82
CA ASP A 95 17.74 6.75 2.23
C ASP A 95 17.01 7.85 3.00
N ALA A 96 15.82 7.52 3.52
CA ALA A 96 15.01 8.24 4.51
C ALA A 96 13.72 8.95 4.03
N MET A 97 12.80 8.24 3.37
CA MET A 97 11.37 8.59 3.45
C MET A 97 10.50 7.32 3.41
N PRO A 98 9.59 7.07 4.38
CA PRO A 98 8.59 6.03 4.22
C PRO A 98 7.58 6.52 3.19
N ILE A 99 7.68 5.96 1.99
CA ILE A 99 6.93 6.43 0.85
C ILE A 99 5.64 5.61 0.75
N SER A 100 4.49 6.28 0.69
CA SER A 100 3.31 5.74 0.01
C SER A 100 3.66 5.49 -1.46
N GLY A 101 3.96 4.24 -1.82
CA GLY A 101 4.41 3.80 -3.13
C GLY A 101 3.37 4.01 -4.23
N HIS A 102 3.07 5.25 -4.55
CA HIS A 102 2.17 5.64 -5.62
C HIS A 102 2.99 5.96 -6.87
N VAL A 103 3.23 4.92 -7.66
CA VAL A 103 3.82 5.08 -8.99
C VAL A 103 2.69 5.37 -9.99
N PRO A 104 2.78 6.46 -10.77
CA PRO A 104 1.79 6.76 -11.79
C PRO A 104 1.59 5.56 -12.74
N TYR A 105 0.32 5.22 -12.97
CA TYR A 105 -0.07 4.15 -13.88
C TYR A 105 -0.86 4.75 -15.04
N TYR A 106 -0.23 4.82 -16.20
CA TYR A 106 -0.75 5.54 -17.38
C TYR A 106 -1.50 4.65 -18.37
N TYR A 107 -2.01 3.52 -17.92
CA TYR A 107 -2.80 2.60 -18.76
C TYR A 107 -4.25 2.65 -18.28
N GLU A 108 -5.17 2.89 -19.19
CA GLU A 108 -6.62 2.89 -18.89
C GLU A 108 -7.15 1.44 -18.80
N ASP A 109 -8.36 1.26 -18.27
CA ASP A 109 -9.03 -0.03 -18.20
C ASP A 109 -9.67 -0.41 -19.55
N THR A 110 -8.83 -0.66 -20.56
CA THR A 110 -9.26 -1.18 -21.87
C THR A 110 -8.36 -2.33 -22.33
N GLU A 111 -8.84 -3.17 -23.24
CA GLU A 111 -8.05 -4.31 -23.73
C GLU A 111 -6.81 -3.90 -24.53
N GLU A 112 -6.89 -2.78 -25.25
CA GLU A 112 -5.76 -2.20 -25.99
C GLU A 112 -4.66 -1.78 -25.01
N GLU A 113 -5.05 -1.08 -23.94
CA GLU A 113 -4.15 -0.57 -22.91
C GLU A 113 -3.57 -1.70 -22.07
N ARG A 114 -4.35 -2.75 -21.78
CA ARG A 114 -3.85 -3.98 -21.16
C ARG A 114 -2.80 -4.68 -22.02
N THR A 115 -3.02 -4.71 -23.34
CA THR A 115 -2.06 -5.30 -24.28
C THR A 115 -0.78 -4.47 -24.31
N ARG A 116 -0.90 -3.13 -24.39
CA ARG A 116 0.25 -2.21 -24.30
C ARG A 116 1.00 -2.35 -22.99
N ALA A 117 0.30 -2.45 -21.85
CA ALA A 117 0.92 -2.68 -20.55
C ALA A 117 1.70 -4.00 -20.53
N GLY A 118 1.14 -5.07 -21.11
CA GLY A 118 1.85 -6.33 -21.29
C GLY A 118 3.08 -6.23 -22.20
N GLU A 119 3.10 -5.32 -23.15
CA GLU A 119 4.21 -5.14 -24.08
C GLU A 119 5.33 -4.25 -23.54
N GLU A 120 4.98 -3.22 -22.77
CA GLU A 120 5.93 -2.24 -22.22
C GLU A 120 6.48 -2.66 -20.86
N ILE A 121 5.65 -3.26 -20.00
CA ILE A 121 6.05 -3.70 -18.66
C ILE A 121 6.53 -5.16 -18.75
N ARG A 122 7.82 -5.33 -19.04
CA ARG A 122 8.44 -6.64 -19.26
C ARG A 122 9.10 -7.24 -18.04
N SER A 123 9.60 -6.41 -17.14
CA SER A 123 10.39 -6.84 -15.98
C SER A 123 9.77 -6.39 -14.67
N ASN A 124 10.07 -7.16 -13.63
CA ASN A 124 9.85 -6.73 -12.26
C ASN A 124 11.00 -5.80 -11.85
N PRO A 125 10.73 -4.58 -11.37
CA PRO A 125 11.77 -3.64 -10.94
C PRO A 125 12.46 -4.07 -9.64
N PHE A 126 11.89 -5.01 -8.89
CA PHE A 126 12.47 -5.53 -7.65
C PHE A 126 13.22 -6.85 -7.92
N PRO A 127 14.38 -7.06 -7.27
CA PRO A 127 15.10 -8.32 -7.37
C PRO A 127 14.37 -9.44 -6.62
N ILE A 128 14.53 -10.68 -7.08
CA ILE A 128 14.00 -11.85 -6.39
C ILE A 128 14.79 -12.02 -5.09
N SER A 129 14.09 -11.90 -3.96
CA SER A 129 14.66 -12.07 -2.62
C SER A 129 13.80 -13.01 -1.80
N SER A 130 14.41 -13.73 -0.86
CA SER A 130 13.69 -14.59 0.08
C SER A 130 12.65 -13.81 0.90
N ALA A 131 12.99 -12.59 1.33
CA ALA A 131 12.07 -11.69 2.03
C ALA A 131 10.90 -11.26 1.15
N GLY A 132 11.15 -10.86 -0.10
CA GLY A 132 10.12 -10.47 -1.06
C GLY A 132 9.17 -11.62 -1.41
N LEU A 133 9.70 -12.84 -1.58
CA LEU A 133 8.90 -14.05 -1.80
C LEU A 133 8.04 -14.41 -0.59
N ALA A 134 8.56 -14.28 0.62
CA ALA A 134 7.82 -14.54 1.85
C ALA A 134 6.66 -13.54 2.05
N SER A 135 6.93 -12.25 1.83
CA SER A 135 5.90 -11.20 1.83
C SER A 135 4.86 -11.42 0.73
N GLY A 136 5.33 -11.72 -0.48
CA GLY A 136 4.48 -12.05 -1.64
C GLY A 136 3.54 -13.24 -1.36
N LYS A 137 4.04 -14.32 -0.74
CA LYS A 137 3.21 -15.45 -0.32
C LYS A 137 2.09 -15.02 0.62
N LYS A 138 2.44 -14.27 1.67
CA LYS A 138 1.46 -13.81 2.66
C LYS A 138 0.37 -12.97 2.02
N LEU A 139 0.75 -12.03 1.15
CA LEU A 139 -0.20 -11.16 0.45
C LEU A 139 -1.06 -11.96 -0.55
N TYR A 140 -0.45 -12.90 -1.26
CA TYR A 140 -1.18 -13.81 -2.15
C TYR A 140 -2.22 -14.62 -1.40
N ASP A 141 -1.86 -15.24 -0.27
CA ASP A 141 -2.78 -16.05 0.53
C ASP A 141 -3.99 -15.22 1.04
N ILE A 142 -3.77 -13.94 1.38
CA ILE A 142 -4.81 -13.02 1.87
C ILE A 142 -5.73 -12.56 0.73
N PHE A 143 -5.16 -12.13 -0.40
CA PHE A 143 -5.91 -11.39 -1.43
C PHE A 143 -6.22 -12.19 -2.70
N CYS A 144 -5.40 -13.19 -3.05
CA CYS A 144 -5.46 -13.89 -4.33
C CYS A 144 -5.86 -15.36 -4.19
N GLY A 145 -5.27 -16.08 -3.23
CA GLY A 145 -5.40 -17.52 -3.04
C GLY A 145 -6.82 -17.98 -2.68
N ILE A 146 -7.64 -17.09 -2.10
CA ILE A 146 -9.05 -17.35 -1.82
C ILE A 146 -9.85 -17.70 -3.09
N CYS A 147 -9.48 -17.11 -4.23
CA CYS A 147 -10.08 -17.36 -5.53
C CYS A 147 -9.18 -18.23 -6.43
N HIS A 148 -7.89 -17.92 -6.50
CA HIS A 148 -6.95 -18.60 -7.41
C HIS A 148 -6.37 -19.91 -6.85
N GLY A 149 -6.64 -20.24 -5.59
CA GLY A 149 -6.11 -21.42 -4.90
C GLY A 149 -4.68 -21.22 -4.41
N GLU A 150 -4.26 -21.93 -3.35
CA GLU A 150 -2.88 -21.84 -2.84
C GLU A 150 -1.84 -22.32 -3.88
N ALA A 151 -2.25 -23.21 -4.78
CA ALA A 151 -1.41 -23.70 -5.88
C ALA A 151 -1.44 -22.81 -7.13
N GLY A 152 -2.31 -21.79 -7.20
CA GLY A 152 -2.50 -20.96 -8.39
C GLY A 152 -3.20 -21.66 -9.55
N ASP A 153 -3.92 -22.75 -9.29
CA ASP A 153 -4.62 -23.58 -10.28
C ASP A 153 -6.03 -23.07 -10.65
N GLY A 154 -6.48 -21.96 -10.05
CA GLY A 154 -7.82 -21.40 -10.23
C GLY A 154 -8.90 -22.09 -9.41
N LEU A 155 -8.53 -23.01 -8.51
CA LEU A 155 -9.46 -23.80 -7.69
C LEU A 155 -9.47 -23.33 -6.23
N GLY A 156 -9.63 -22.02 -6.02
CA GLY A 156 -9.76 -21.43 -4.70
C GLY A 156 -11.04 -21.81 -3.97
N TYR A 157 -11.09 -21.47 -2.68
CA TYR A 157 -12.20 -21.78 -1.78
C TYR A 157 -13.55 -21.27 -2.30
N LEU A 158 -13.58 -20.10 -2.96
CA LEU A 158 -14.83 -19.51 -3.46
C LEU A 158 -15.42 -20.18 -4.71
N VAL A 159 -14.68 -21.10 -5.33
CA VAL A 159 -15.00 -21.68 -6.65
C VAL A 159 -15.16 -23.20 -6.60
N ARG A 160 -14.62 -23.88 -5.58
CA ARG A 160 -14.75 -25.34 -5.44
C ARG A 160 -16.20 -25.78 -5.18
N ASP A 161 -16.53 -26.98 -5.67
CA ASP A 161 -17.88 -27.60 -5.65
C ASP A 161 -18.46 -27.88 -4.24
N ASP A 162 -17.67 -27.73 -3.17
CA ASP A 162 -18.10 -27.90 -1.78
C ASP A 162 -18.65 -26.61 -1.13
N GLY A 163 -19.06 -25.62 -1.94
CA GLY A 163 -19.69 -24.39 -1.45
C GLY A 163 -19.45 -23.11 -2.27
N GLY A 164 -18.82 -23.22 -3.45
CA GLY A 164 -18.49 -22.09 -4.30
C GLY A 164 -19.73 -21.34 -4.81
N VAL A 165 -19.81 -20.05 -4.50
CA VAL A 165 -20.89 -19.14 -4.94
C VAL A 165 -20.52 -18.43 -6.24
N TYR A 166 -19.24 -18.51 -6.65
CA TYR A 166 -18.74 -17.77 -7.80
C TYR A 166 -18.91 -18.56 -9.11
N PRO A 167 -19.63 -18.01 -10.11
CA PRO A 167 -20.02 -18.76 -11.31
C PRO A 167 -18.91 -18.94 -12.34
N ALA A 168 -17.80 -18.19 -12.22
CA ALA A 168 -16.69 -18.24 -13.15
C ALA A 168 -15.39 -18.58 -12.41
N ALA A 169 -14.73 -19.65 -12.86
CA ALA A 169 -13.42 -20.01 -12.35
C ALA A 169 -12.38 -18.94 -12.71
N PRO A 170 -11.57 -18.48 -11.74
CA PRO A 170 -10.43 -17.61 -11.99
C PRO A 170 -9.42 -18.25 -12.94
N ALA A 171 -8.57 -17.41 -13.51
CA ALA A 171 -7.52 -17.90 -14.39
C ALA A 171 -6.55 -18.82 -13.63
N ASN A 172 -6.23 -19.95 -14.25
CA ASN A 172 -5.21 -20.87 -13.78
C ASN A 172 -3.83 -20.34 -14.23
N PHE A 173 -2.99 -19.95 -13.27
CA PHE A 173 -1.67 -19.38 -13.54
C PHE A 173 -0.67 -20.40 -14.09
N LEU A 174 -0.93 -21.69 -13.96
CA LEU A 174 -0.07 -22.77 -14.44
C LEU A 174 -0.28 -23.08 -15.92
N LEU A 175 -1.26 -22.45 -16.58
CA LEU A 175 -1.46 -22.62 -18.02
C LEU A 175 -0.29 -22.00 -18.81
N PRO A 176 0.17 -22.64 -19.90
CA PRO A 176 1.30 -22.15 -20.69
C PRO A 176 1.13 -20.71 -21.20
N GLU A 177 -0.10 -20.30 -21.49
CA GLU A 177 -0.42 -18.92 -21.90
C GLU A 177 -0.07 -17.89 -20.81
N LEU A 178 -0.31 -18.22 -19.54
CA LEU A 178 -0.01 -17.32 -18.43
C LEU A 178 1.46 -17.44 -18.01
N VAL A 179 2.06 -18.63 -18.03
CA VAL A 179 3.50 -18.76 -17.81
C VAL A 179 4.29 -17.89 -18.81
N ALA A 180 3.91 -17.93 -20.10
CA ALA A 180 4.52 -17.13 -21.16
C ALA A 180 4.11 -15.64 -21.18
N ALA A 181 3.13 -15.23 -20.38
CA ALA A 181 2.71 -13.84 -20.31
C ALA A 181 3.81 -12.97 -19.68
N SER A 182 3.81 -11.67 -19.98
CA SER A 182 4.70 -10.69 -19.35
C SER A 182 4.20 -10.28 -17.96
N GLU A 183 5.09 -9.68 -17.16
CA GLU A 183 4.72 -9.17 -15.83
C GLU A 183 3.64 -8.08 -15.91
N GLY A 184 3.67 -7.26 -16.96
CA GLY A 184 2.64 -6.25 -17.23
C GLY A 184 1.23 -6.79 -17.32
N ARG A 185 1.05 -8.03 -17.80
CA ARG A 185 -0.27 -8.67 -17.85
C ARG A 185 -0.84 -8.90 -16.45
N TYR A 186 -0.01 -9.36 -15.52
CA TYR A 186 -0.39 -9.56 -14.12
C TYR A 186 -0.59 -8.23 -13.42
N TYR A 187 0.35 -7.31 -13.58
CA TYR A 187 0.30 -6.00 -12.94
C TYR A 187 -0.95 -5.23 -13.36
N HIS A 188 -1.32 -5.23 -14.65
CA HIS A 188 -2.54 -4.59 -15.13
C HIS A 188 -3.81 -5.21 -14.52
N SER A 189 -3.87 -6.55 -14.42
CA SER A 189 -5.00 -7.22 -13.78
C SER A 189 -5.10 -6.93 -12.28
N ILE A 190 -3.99 -6.64 -11.59
CA ILE A 190 -4.03 -6.18 -10.19
C ILE A 190 -4.51 -4.72 -10.13
N MET A 191 -4.12 -3.88 -11.09
CA MET A 191 -4.46 -2.46 -11.11
C MET A 191 -5.94 -2.20 -11.43
N HIS A 192 -6.49 -2.84 -12.46
CA HIS A 192 -7.87 -2.59 -12.92
C HIS A 192 -8.82 -3.76 -12.70
N GLY A 193 -8.29 -4.96 -12.45
CA GLY A 193 -9.09 -6.18 -12.44
C GLY A 193 -9.13 -6.85 -13.81
N LYS A 194 -9.93 -7.92 -13.92
CA LYS A 194 -10.22 -8.59 -15.19
C LYS A 194 -11.50 -9.41 -15.07
N ASN A 195 -12.43 -9.22 -16.00
CA ASN A 195 -13.73 -9.89 -16.02
C ASN A 195 -14.49 -9.65 -14.69
N VAL A 196 -14.57 -10.67 -13.83
CA VAL A 196 -15.24 -10.62 -12.52
C VAL A 196 -14.27 -10.31 -11.37
N MET A 197 -12.96 -10.30 -11.63
CA MET A 197 -11.95 -9.88 -10.65
C MET A 197 -11.93 -8.35 -10.58
N GLY A 198 -12.18 -7.80 -9.40
CA GLY A 198 -12.05 -6.37 -9.14
C GLY A 198 -10.60 -5.89 -9.01
N SER A 199 -10.42 -4.57 -8.94
CA SER A 199 -9.11 -3.94 -8.69
C SER A 199 -8.61 -4.21 -7.27
N TYR A 200 -7.29 -4.32 -7.13
CA TYR A 200 -6.56 -4.40 -5.86
C TYR A 200 -5.58 -3.22 -5.70
N ALA A 201 -5.69 -2.17 -6.52
CA ALA A 201 -4.80 -1.02 -6.47
C ALA A 201 -4.89 -0.24 -5.13
N ASP A 202 -6.05 -0.28 -4.47
CA ASP A 202 -6.29 0.33 -3.16
C ASP A 202 -5.79 -0.51 -1.98
N LYS A 203 -5.65 -1.83 -2.17
CA LYS A 203 -5.29 -2.81 -1.12
C LYS A 203 -3.80 -3.07 -1.02
N LEU A 204 -3.11 -3.02 -2.15
CA LEU A 204 -1.69 -3.34 -2.27
C LEU A 204 -0.92 -2.09 -2.69
N SER A 205 0.17 -1.79 -1.99
CA SER A 205 1.16 -0.79 -2.41
C SER A 205 1.92 -1.24 -3.65
N TYR A 206 2.63 -0.31 -4.32
CA TYR A 206 3.39 -0.63 -5.53
C TYR A 206 4.32 -1.84 -5.35
N GLU A 207 5.15 -1.85 -4.31
CA GLU A 207 6.09 -2.94 -4.05
C GLU A 207 5.37 -4.26 -3.75
N GLU A 208 4.31 -4.22 -2.94
CA GLU A 208 3.53 -5.40 -2.58
C GLU A 208 2.90 -6.08 -3.81
N ARG A 209 2.45 -5.30 -4.80
CA ARG A 209 1.94 -5.85 -6.08
C ARG A 209 3.03 -6.64 -6.81
N TRP A 210 4.26 -6.14 -6.84
CA TRP A 210 5.39 -6.81 -7.47
C TRP A 210 5.87 -8.04 -6.69
N GLN A 211 5.81 -8.00 -5.36
CA GLN A 211 6.10 -9.17 -4.52
C GLN A 211 5.08 -10.30 -4.73
N VAL A 212 3.79 -9.97 -4.87
CA VAL A 212 2.75 -10.94 -5.23
C VAL A 212 3.03 -11.57 -6.59
N ILE A 213 3.47 -10.76 -7.57
CA ILE A 213 3.85 -11.26 -8.90
C ILE A 213 5.05 -12.21 -8.81
N HIS A 214 6.10 -11.88 -8.04
CA HIS A 214 7.21 -12.82 -7.79
C HIS A 214 6.71 -14.15 -7.22
N TYR A 215 5.74 -14.12 -6.29
CA TYR A 215 5.20 -15.34 -5.72
C TYR A 215 4.40 -16.17 -6.75
N ILE A 216 3.62 -15.52 -7.62
CA ILE A 216 2.95 -16.20 -8.75
C ILE A 216 3.98 -16.88 -9.66
N ARG A 217 5.10 -16.22 -9.96
CA ARG A 217 6.20 -16.81 -10.74
C ARG A 217 6.86 -17.98 -10.01
N ALA A 218 7.06 -17.90 -8.71
CA ALA A 218 7.57 -19.00 -7.91
C ALA A 218 6.64 -20.23 -7.95
N LEU A 219 5.32 -20.04 -7.96
CA LEU A 219 4.35 -21.14 -8.14
C LEU A 219 4.48 -21.80 -9.52
N GLN A 220 4.62 -21.00 -10.57
CA GLN A 220 4.85 -21.50 -11.94
C GLN A 220 6.15 -22.29 -12.05
N ALA A 221 7.25 -21.73 -11.52
CA ALA A 221 8.56 -22.39 -11.49
C ALA A 221 8.51 -23.72 -10.72
N LYS A 222 7.83 -23.74 -9.57
CA LYS A 222 7.62 -24.97 -8.79
C LYS A 222 6.87 -26.05 -9.59
N ASN A 223 5.86 -25.66 -10.36
CA ASN A 223 5.10 -26.58 -11.20
C ASN A 223 5.94 -27.14 -12.37
N GLU A 224 6.77 -26.30 -12.99
CA GLU A 224 7.67 -26.70 -14.09
C GLU A 224 8.99 -27.31 -13.62
N LYS A 225 9.23 -27.36 -12.31
CA LYS A 225 10.49 -27.80 -11.68
C LYS A 225 11.70 -26.96 -12.10
N LEU A 226 11.47 -25.66 -12.24
CA LEU A 226 12.47 -24.63 -12.53
C LEU A 226 12.84 -23.87 -11.24
N GLN A 227 13.96 -23.17 -11.27
CA GLN A 227 14.44 -22.37 -10.16
C GLN A 227 13.86 -20.94 -10.23
N TYR A 228 13.40 -20.43 -9.09
CA TYR A 228 12.95 -19.04 -8.92
C TYR A 228 13.13 -18.64 -7.45
N ASP A 229 14.34 -18.20 -7.11
CA ASP A 229 14.75 -17.86 -5.75
C ASP A 229 15.80 -16.72 -5.75
N GLU A 230 16.38 -16.45 -4.58
CA GLU A 230 17.35 -15.38 -4.39
C GLU A 230 18.67 -15.64 -5.12
N GLU A 231 18.94 -16.91 -5.40
CA GLU A 231 20.15 -17.42 -6.02
C GLU A 231 20.06 -17.50 -7.54
N GLY A 232 18.87 -17.66 -8.10
CA GLY A 232 18.70 -17.74 -9.55
C GLY A 232 17.24 -17.77 -10.05
N ASN A 233 17.09 -17.45 -11.35
CA ASN A 233 15.83 -17.53 -12.08
C ASN A 233 16.04 -18.29 -13.39
N THR A 234 15.43 -19.47 -13.52
CA THR A 234 15.42 -20.26 -14.77
C THR A 234 14.04 -20.36 -15.41
N LEU A 235 13.03 -19.66 -14.86
CA LEU A 235 11.67 -19.64 -15.41
C LEU A 235 11.61 -18.72 -16.63
N ASN A 236 12.14 -17.50 -16.50
CA ASN A 236 12.07 -16.46 -17.51
C ASN A 236 13.17 -15.40 -17.28
N SER A 237 13.24 -14.40 -18.15
CA SER A 237 14.16 -13.27 -18.03
C SER A 237 13.50 -12.00 -17.48
N SER A 238 12.37 -12.11 -16.77
CA SER A 238 11.60 -10.94 -16.33
C SER A 238 12.01 -10.41 -14.97
N ALA A 239 12.78 -11.17 -14.19
CA ALA A 239 13.28 -10.75 -12.89
C ALA A 239 14.70 -11.25 -12.67
N VAL A 240 15.51 -10.39 -12.05
CA VAL A 240 16.90 -10.69 -11.70
C VAL A 240 16.93 -11.21 -10.25
N ALA A 241 17.71 -12.27 -10.00
CA ALA A 241 17.92 -12.78 -8.65
C ALA A 241 18.77 -11.79 -7.84
N LEU A 242 18.50 -11.61 -6.55
CA LEU A 242 19.23 -10.66 -5.71
C LEU A 242 20.74 -10.94 -5.71
N ALA A 243 21.14 -12.22 -5.76
CA ALA A 243 22.54 -12.60 -5.85
C ALA A 243 23.25 -12.02 -7.09
N ASP A 244 22.56 -11.92 -8.23
CA ASP A 244 23.13 -11.36 -9.46
C ASP A 244 23.03 -9.84 -9.49
N TRP A 245 21.93 -9.29 -8.98
CA TRP A 245 21.74 -7.85 -8.81
C TRP A 245 22.83 -7.23 -7.91
N SER A 246 23.20 -7.90 -6.82
CA SER A 246 24.26 -7.44 -5.91
C SER A 246 25.65 -7.41 -6.58
N LYS A 247 25.93 -8.34 -7.51
CA LYS A 247 27.19 -8.37 -8.27
C LYS A 247 27.25 -7.22 -9.27
N GLU A 248 26.15 -6.96 -9.98
CA GLU A 248 26.03 -5.83 -10.92
C GLU A 248 26.17 -4.49 -10.18
N ALA A 249 25.49 -4.32 -9.04
CA ALA A 249 25.61 -3.12 -8.22
C ALA A 249 27.04 -2.91 -7.70
N THR A 250 27.73 -3.98 -7.29
CA THR A 250 29.13 -3.90 -6.85
C THR A 250 30.06 -3.54 -8.00
N ALA A 251 29.89 -4.16 -9.18
CA ALA A 251 30.69 -3.86 -10.37
C ALA A 251 30.49 -2.41 -10.85
N MET A 252 29.26 -1.89 -10.80
CA MET A 252 28.97 -0.49 -11.10
C MET A 252 29.64 0.48 -10.11
N MET A 253 29.76 0.12 -8.84
CA MET A 253 30.46 0.95 -7.85
C MET A 253 31.98 0.94 -8.04
N ASP A 254 32.55 -0.18 -8.51
CA ASP A 254 33.98 -0.33 -8.79
C ASP A 254 34.41 0.34 -10.12
N GLU A 255 33.50 0.50 -11.09
CA GLU A 255 33.77 1.13 -12.39
C GLU A 255 33.58 2.67 -12.40
N VAL A 256 33.05 3.28 -11.34
CA VAL A 256 32.99 4.75 -11.24
C VAL A 256 34.42 5.28 -11.09
N PRO A 257 34.95 6.05 -12.07
CA PRO A 257 36.26 6.66 -11.92
C PRO A 257 36.21 7.60 -10.71
N HIS A 258 37.15 7.43 -9.78
CA HIS A 258 37.47 8.44 -8.77
C HIS A 258 38.12 9.66 -9.46
N GLU A 259 37.42 10.30 -10.39
CA GLU A 259 37.85 11.58 -10.94
C GLU A 259 37.29 12.71 -10.08
N GLY A 260 38.18 13.31 -9.28
CA GLY A 260 38.02 14.68 -8.83
C GLY A 260 37.41 14.89 -7.44
N MET A 261 37.96 14.26 -6.40
CA MET A 261 38.08 15.01 -5.14
C MET A 261 39.09 16.14 -5.40
N MET A 262 38.60 17.32 -5.75
CA MET A 262 39.43 18.53 -5.77
C MET A 262 39.96 18.75 -4.36
N ASP A 263 41.23 18.42 -4.15
CA ASP A 263 42.09 18.99 -3.12
C ASP A 263 42.23 20.50 -3.38
N GLY A 264 41.16 21.24 -3.11
CA GLY A 264 41.12 22.69 -3.21
C GLY A 264 41.31 23.29 -1.83
N GLU A 265 42.56 23.45 -1.39
CA GLU A 265 42.92 24.43 -0.37
C GLU A 265 42.37 25.81 -0.78
N GLN A 266 41.22 26.20 -0.23
CA GLN A 266 40.78 27.58 -0.26
C GLN A 266 41.74 28.40 0.62
N LYS A 267 42.74 28.99 -0.01
CA LYS A 267 43.41 30.18 0.52
C LYS A 267 42.34 31.28 0.68
N MET A 268 42.06 31.63 1.93
CA MET A 268 41.42 32.90 2.28
C MET A 268 42.42 34.00 1.93
N ASP A 269 42.20 34.67 0.81
CA ASP A 269 42.82 35.95 0.53
C ASP A 269 41.90 37.06 1.08
N ASP A 270 42.41 37.77 2.08
CA ASP A 270 41.81 38.95 2.69
C ASP A 270 41.58 40.04 1.64
N ALA A 271 40.31 40.42 1.43
CA ALA A 271 39.93 41.55 0.60
C ALA A 271 39.06 42.53 1.41
N ASP A 272 39.79 43.41 2.10
CA ASP A 272 39.62 44.86 2.23
C ASP A 272 38.20 45.45 2.35
N GLU A 273 37.95 46.03 3.54
CA GLU A 273 36.85 46.91 3.87
C GLU A 273 36.92 48.22 3.06
N THR A 274 35.98 48.48 2.16
CA THR A 274 35.52 49.86 1.90
C THR A 274 34.09 49.87 1.34
N ALA A 275 33.13 50.23 2.20
CA ALA A 275 31.78 50.57 1.80
C ALA A 275 31.66 52.09 1.54
N PRO A 276 30.93 52.54 0.50
CA PRO A 276 30.32 53.85 0.49
C PRO A 276 28.82 53.77 0.80
N ALA A 277 28.41 54.61 1.76
CA ALA A 277 27.04 54.85 2.19
C ALA A 277 26.15 55.37 1.05
N GLN A 278 24.89 54.92 1.04
CA GLN A 278 23.82 55.52 0.24
C GLN A 278 22.87 56.29 1.15
N ASP A 279 22.75 57.59 0.89
CA ASP A 279 21.77 58.52 1.47
C ASP A 279 20.33 58.08 1.15
N HIS A 280 19.49 58.05 2.19
CA HIS A 280 18.05 58.31 2.14
C HIS A 280 17.58 58.90 3.48
#